data_AF-A0A0R2DKE0-F1
#
_entry.id   AF-A0A0R2DKE0-F1
#
_cell.length_a   1.000
_cell.length_b   1.000
_cell.length_c   1.000
_cell.angle_alpha   90.00
_cell.angle_beta   90.00
_cell.angle_gamma   90.00
#
_symmetry.space_group_name_H-M   'P 1'
#
loop_
_entity.id
_entity.type
_entity.pdbx_description
1 polymer ?
#
loop_
_entity_poly.entity_id
_entity_poly.type
_entity_poly.pdbx_seq_one_letter_code
_entity_poly.pdbx_strand_id
1 'polypeptide(L)' 'MMKRLLAQKGIEFKEVNVDEDATALEELKAQGYRSVPVFFSPDQDPIIGFAPNKVKDLVLS' A
#
# COMPACT_ATOMS: atom_id res chain seq x y z
N MET A 1 -3.89 6.82 10.10
CA MET A 1 -5.24 7.11 9.59
C MET A 1 -5.70 6.15 8.50
N MET A 2 -4.86 5.71 7.55
CA MET A 2 -5.27 4.83 6.45
C MET A 2 -5.76 3.44 6.88
N LYS A 3 -5.01 2.76 7.77
CA LYS A 3 -5.36 1.44 8.33
C LYS A 3 -6.75 1.43 8.99
N ARG A 4 -7.10 2.52 9.68
CA ARG A 4 -8.41 2.70 10.30
C ARG A 4 -9.52 2.85 9.26
N LEU A 5 -9.26 3.51 8.13
CA LEU A 5 -10.24 3.67 7.06
C LEU A 5 -10.54 2.32 6.40
N LEU A 6 -9.51 1.54 6.08
CA LEU A 6 -9.62 0.19 5.51
C LEU A 6 -10.34 -0.77 6.48
N ALA A 7 -9.94 -0.78 7.76
CA ALA A 7 -10.59 -1.59 8.78
C ALA A 7 -12.06 -1.18 9.02
N GLN A 8 -12.36 0.12 9.00
CA GLN A 8 -13.74 0.62 9.15
C GLN A 8 -14.60 0.28 7.92
N LYS A 9 -13.98 0.14 6.74
CA LYS A 9 -14.62 -0.30 5.51
C LYS A 9 -14.74 -1.82 5.39
N GLY A 10 -14.11 -2.58 6.29
CA GLY A 10 -14.09 -4.05 6.24
C GLY A 10 -13.28 -4.61 5.07
N ILE A 11 -12.35 -3.84 4.51
CA ILE A 11 -11.51 -4.31 3.40
C ILE A 11 -10.36 -5.11 3.99
N GLU A 12 -10.21 -6.36 3.55
CA GLU A 12 -9.02 -7.15 3.85
C GLU A 12 -7.81 -6.53 3.15
N PHE A 13 -6.82 -6.13 3.95
CA PHE A 13 -5.53 -5.67 3.45
C PHE A 13 -4.43 -6.40 4.20
N LYS A 14 -3.38 -6.76 3.47
CA LYS A 14 -2.16 -7.33 4.06
C LYS A 14 -1.14 -6.21 4.24
N GLU A 15 -0.79 -5.94 5.48
CA GLU A 15 0.32 -5.05 5.79
C GLU A 15 1.62 -5.86 5.81
N VAL A 16 2.61 -5.40 5.05
CA VAL A 16 3.98 -5.94 5.08
C VAL A 16 4.89 -4.80 5.54
N ASN A 17 5.54 -4.98 6.68
CA ASN A 17 6.48 -3.99 7.21
C ASN A 17 7.85 -4.21 6.58
N VAL A 18 8.24 -3.32 5.69
CA VAL A 18 9.54 -3.38 4.98
C VAL A 18 10.73 -3.13 5.90
N ASP A 19 10.50 -2.60 7.11
CA ASP A 19 11.52 -2.44 8.14
C ASP A 19 11.88 -3.79 8.80
N GLU A 20 10.88 -4.67 8.93
CA GLU A 20 11.03 -6.02 9.47
C GLU A 20 11.36 -7.05 8.38
N ASP A 21 10.92 -6.79 7.14
CA ASP A 21 11.12 -7.67 6.00
C ASP A 21 12.02 -7.02 4.94
N ALA A 22 13.33 -7.29 5.07
CA ALA A 22 14.34 -6.76 4.15
C ALA A 22 14.11 -7.22 2.70
N THR A 23 13.54 -8.41 2.50
CA THR A 23 13.20 -8.94 1.16
C THR A 23 12.16 -8.07 0.48
N ALA A 24 11.11 -7.67 1.21
CA ALA A 24 10.09 -6.75 0.69
C ALA A 24 10.68 -5.38 0.32
N LEU A 25 11.66 -4.89 1.09
CA LEU A 25 12.37 -3.65 0.77
C LEU A 25 13.22 -3.79 -0.51
N GLU A 26 13.90 -4.92 -0.68
CA GLU A 26 14.70 -5.21 -1.88
C GLU A 26 13.83 -5.36 -3.12
N GLU A 27 12.70 -6.08 -3.03
CA GLU A 27 11.69 -6.20 -4.09
C GLU A 27 11.15 -4.82 -4.50
N LEU A 28 10.83 -3.97 -3.52
CA LEU A 28 10.37 -2.60 -3.79
C LEU A 28 11.43 -1.79 -4.54
N LYS A 29 12.69 -1.86 -4.12
CA LYS A 29 13.80 -1.20 -4.80
C LYS A 29 14.02 -1.75 -6.21
N ALA A 30 13.93 -3.07 -6.40
CA ALA A 30 14.06 -3.73 -7.68
C ALA A 30 12.96 -3.30 -8.67
N GLN A 31 11.75 -3.11 -8.17
CA GLN A 31 10.64 -2.54 -8.94
C GLN A 31 10.74 -1.02 -9.16
N GLY A 32 11.76 -0.36 -8.61
CA GLY A 32 12.02 1.07 -8.80
C GLY A 32 11.31 1.98 -7.78
N TYR A 33 10.64 1.42 -6.78
CA TYR A 33 10.03 2.20 -5.71
C TYR A 33 11.10 2.75 -4.77
N ARG A 34 11.09 4.07 -4.58
CA ARG A 34 12.03 4.79 -3.71
C ARG A 34 11.38 5.40 -2.46
N SER A 35 10.07 5.29 -2.36
CA SER A 35 9.28 5.90 -1.30
C SER A 35 8.27 4.90 -0.75
N VAL A 36 8.15 4.87 0.57
CA VAL A 36 7.15 4.09 1.30
C VAL A 36 6.21 5.06 2.05
N PRO A 37 4.95 4.69 2.31
CA PRO A 37 4.30 3.40 2.04
C PRO A 37 3.92 3.20 0.57
N VAL A 38 3.93 1.94 0.11
CA VAL A 38 3.45 1.52 -1.23
C VAL A 38 2.22 0.63 -1.05
N PHE A 39 1.17 0.90 -1.79
CA PHE A 39 -0.08 0.13 -1.76
C PHE A 39 -0.18 -0.67 -3.04
N PHE A 40 -0.31 -1.99 -2.92
CA PHE A 40 -0.55 -2.89 -4.04
C PHE A 40 -2.01 -3.28 -4.06
N SER A 41 -2.57 -3.40 -5.26
CA SER A 41 -3.95 -3.83 -5.43
C SER A 41 -4.05 -4.75 -6.64
N PRO A 42 -4.90 -5.78 -6.58
CA PRO A 42 -4.99 -6.77 -7.65
C PRO A 42 -5.53 -6.16 -8.96
N ASP A 43 -6.36 -5.12 -8.86
CA ASP A 43 -7.09 -4.52 -9.99
C ASP A 43 -6.56 -3.14 -10.41
N GLN A 44 -5.57 -2.59 -9.70
CA GLN A 44 -5.11 -1.22 -9.92
C GLN A 44 -3.59 -1.10 -9.82
N ASP A 45 -3.06 -0.09 -10.52
CA ASP A 45 -1.65 0.26 -10.44
C ASP A 45 -1.22 0.56 -8.99
N PRO A 46 -0.04 0.08 -8.58
CA PRO A 46 0.49 0.31 -7.25
C PRO A 46 0.65 1.81 -6.96
N ILE A 47 0.14 2.22 -5.80
CA ILE A 47 0.18 3.61 -5.36
C ILE A 47 1.40 3.82 -4.48
N ILE A 48 2.27 4.72 -4.91
CA ILE A 48 3.48 5.08 -4.18
C ILE A 48 3.20 6.31 -3.32
N GLY A 49 3.46 6.19 -2.03
CA GLY A 49 3.35 7.28 -1.07
C GLY A 49 1.95 7.48 -0.49
N PHE A 50 1.84 8.43 0.44
CA PHE A 50 0.62 8.69 1.19
C PHE A 50 -0.30 9.64 0.39
N ALA A 51 -1.01 9.09 -0.60
CA ALA A 51 -1.92 9.84 -1.46
C ALA A 51 -3.40 9.60 -1.08
N PRO A 52 -3.97 10.32 -0.10
CA PRO A 52 -5.30 10.06 0.44
C PRO A 52 -6.43 10.06 -0.61
N ASN A 53 -6.26 10.81 -1.70
CA ASN A 53 -7.22 10.81 -2.81
C ASN A 53 -7.17 9.50 -3.62
N LYS A 54 -5.97 8.96 -3.90
CA LYS A 54 -5.86 7.69 -4.63
C LYS A 54 -6.28 6.50 -3.80
N VAL A 55 -5.97 6.51 -2.49
CA VAL A 55 -6.38 5.40 -1.63
C VAL A 55 -7.87 5.42 -1.33
N LYS A 56 -8.56 6.58 -1.41
CA LYS A 56 -10.03 6.59 -1.38
C LYS A 56 -10.63 5.83 -2.56
N ASP A 57 -10.07 6.02 -3.75
CA ASP A 57 -10.53 5.39 -5.00
C ASP A 57 -10.44 3.86 -4.92
N LEU A 58 -9.35 3.37 -4.33
CA LEU A 58 -9.06 1.96 -4.13
C LEU A 58 -9.97 1.27 -3.10
N VAL A 59 -10.54 2.06 -2.18
CA VAL A 59 -11.40 1.61 -1.06
C VAL A 59 -12.88 1.90 -1.36
N LEU A 60 -13.20 2.50 -2.50
CA LEU A 60 -14.56 2.83 -2.92
C LEU A 60 -15.02 2.15 -4.22
N SER A 61 -14.16 1.36 -4.88
CA SER A 61 -14.54 0.60 -6.06
C SER A 61 -15.09 -0.78 -5.69
#